data_AF-A0A1H1SV97-F1
#
_entry.id   AF-A0A1H1SV97-F1
#
_cell.length_a   1.000
_cell.length_b   1.000
_cell.length_c   1.000
_cell.angle_alpha   90.00
_cell.angle_beta   90.00
_cell.angle_gamma   90.00
#
_symmetry.space_group_name_H-M   'P 1'
#
loop_
_entity.id
_entity.type
_entity.pdbx_description
1 polymer ?
#
loop_
_entity_poly.entity_id
_entity_poly.type
_entity_poly.pdbx_seq_one_letter_code
_entity_poly.pdbx_strand_id
1 'polypeptide(L)'
;MSFGRGSSKASAGARQGVLDPRLGRWLLLGTAMVQAASPLLIDFGAAGTDPPVVPAGYAFSIWSVILVGCVAAAVYGLPTRRAETPAYRAVHLRLSLVQLLFVAWLRAATSTAVWLTLPIFVGMLVLTLAALREVLATFTTRRDRGSRWFLGTTLGIYAGWATAAVWINAATLLADAGVEASGLIGTVWQSMILSAAATSAVLLLRRLHGSLPYVGAVGWAFTAIVVSTSMAHAPALTAVASLGLLAVGAASVVARRNRVTGGRHEGPGRVSG
;
A
#
# COMPACT_ATOMS: atom_id res chain seq x y z
N MET A 1 44.94 -50.61 -12.45
CA MET A 1 43.59 -50.48 -13.05
C MET A 1 42.76 -49.50 -12.23
N SER A 2 42.46 -48.34 -12.83
CA SER A 2 41.31 -47.46 -12.62
C SER A 2 40.89 -47.03 -11.20
N PHE A 3 41.47 -45.93 -10.73
CA PHE A 3 40.74 -44.92 -9.94
C PHE A 3 39.88 -44.08 -10.89
N GLY A 4 38.62 -43.81 -10.51
CA GLY A 4 37.81 -42.77 -11.15
C GLY A 4 36.33 -43.12 -11.33
N ARG A 5 35.51 -42.86 -10.31
CA ARG A 5 34.10 -42.51 -10.51
C ARG A 5 33.87 -41.10 -10.00
N GLY A 6 34.11 -40.14 -10.89
CA GLY A 6 33.51 -38.81 -10.78
C GLY A 6 32.02 -38.90 -11.13
N SER A 7 31.18 -38.43 -10.23
CA SER A 7 29.94 -37.67 -10.53
C SER A 7 29.15 -37.51 -9.23
N SER A 8 29.71 -36.74 -8.29
CA SER A 8 28.87 -36.10 -7.29
C SER A 8 28.08 -35.04 -8.03
N LYS A 9 26.82 -35.38 -8.33
CA LYS A 9 25.79 -34.48 -8.84
C LYS A 9 25.87 -33.18 -8.04
N ALA A 10 26.32 -32.12 -8.69
CA ALA A 10 26.12 -30.77 -8.21
C ALA A 10 24.62 -30.60 -7.98
N SER A 11 24.21 -30.58 -6.72
CA SER A 11 22.91 -30.12 -6.31
C SER A 11 22.84 -28.62 -6.64
N ALA A 12 22.51 -28.34 -7.89
CA ALA A 12 21.99 -27.05 -8.32
C ALA A 12 20.64 -26.87 -7.62
N GLY A 13 20.69 -26.56 -6.32
CA GLY A 13 19.57 -26.07 -5.57
C GLY A 13 19.13 -24.78 -6.24
N ALA A 14 17.95 -24.84 -6.87
CA ALA A 14 17.27 -23.70 -7.46
C ALA A 14 17.26 -22.54 -6.46
N ARG A 15 18.18 -21.58 -6.63
CA ARG A 15 18.13 -20.30 -5.93
C ARG A 15 16.96 -19.53 -6.52
N GLN A 16 15.79 -19.68 -5.92
CA GLN A 16 14.58 -18.97 -6.31
C GLN A 16 14.86 -17.46 -6.39
N GLY A 17 14.89 -16.90 -7.60
CA GLY A 17 14.41 -15.57 -8.00
C GLY A 17 14.78 -14.30 -7.23
N VAL A 18 15.70 -14.29 -6.27
CA VAL A 18 16.04 -13.05 -5.55
C VAL A 18 17.08 -12.26 -6.33
N LEU A 19 16.71 -11.04 -6.78
CA LEU A 19 17.63 -10.07 -7.39
C LEU A 19 18.93 -9.95 -6.59
N ASP A 20 20.07 -9.82 -7.29
CA ASP A 20 21.35 -9.49 -6.65
C ASP A 20 21.16 -8.20 -5.82
N PRO A 21 21.45 -8.21 -4.50
CA PRO A 21 21.33 -7.04 -3.64
C PRO A 21 22.08 -5.80 -4.16
N ARG A 22 23.21 -5.99 -4.86
CA ARG A 22 24.01 -4.89 -5.44
C ARG A 22 23.26 -4.18 -6.56
N LEU A 23 22.57 -4.94 -7.41
CA LEU A 23 21.73 -4.40 -8.47
C LEU A 23 20.40 -3.87 -7.91
N GLY A 24 19.81 -4.61 -6.97
CA GLY A 24 18.51 -4.29 -6.39
C GLY A 24 18.45 -2.94 -5.68
N ARG A 25 19.51 -2.52 -4.98
CA ARG A 25 19.57 -1.19 -4.34
C ARG A 25 19.56 -0.04 -5.34
N TRP A 26 20.24 -0.20 -6.48
CA TRP A 26 20.33 0.83 -7.51
C TRP A 26 19.07 0.87 -8.35
N LEU A 27 18.48 -0.29 -8.64
CA LEU A 27 17.15 -0.38 -9.23
C LEU A 27 16.11 0.34 -8.38
N LEU A 28 16.10 0.08 -7.07
CA LEU A 28 15.17 0.72 -6.13
C LEU A 28 15.36 2.23 -6.06
N LEU A 29 16.61 2.70 -6.03
CA LEU A 29 16.89 4.15 -6.04
C LEU A 29 16.47 4.78 -7.37
N GLY A 30 16.84 4.19 -8.50
CA GLY A 30 16.50 4.71 -9.82
C GLY A 30 15.00 4.82 -10.03
N THR A 31 14.25 3.76 -9.70
CA THR A 31 12.79 3.76 -9.81
C THR A 31 12.12 4.71 -8.82
N ALA A 32 12.66 4.90 -7.61
CA ALA A 32 12.15 5.89 -6.66
C ALA A 32 12.35 7.33 -7.16
N MET A 33 13.51 7.63 -7.77
CA MET A 33 13.78 8.94 -8.37
C MET A 33 12.87 9.21 -9.57
N VAL A 34 12.69 8.21 -10.44
CA VAL A 34 11.76 8.30 -11.59
C VAL A 34 10.33 8.52 -11.09
N GLN A 35 9.89 7.79 -10.06
CA GLN A 35 8.58 7.97 -9.45
C GLN A 35 8.40 9.41 -8.92
N ALA A 36 9.39 9.92 -8.17
CA ALA A 36 9.34 11.25 -7.57
C ALA A 36 9.37 12.38 -8.61
N ALA A 37 10.08 12.20 -9.73
CA ALA A 37 10.14 13.18 -10.81
C ALA A 37 8.92 13.15 -11.72
N SER A 38 8.23 12.02 -11.83
CA SER A 38 7.15 11.83 -12.81
C SER A 38 5.99 12.85 -12.75
N PRO A 39 5.54 13.36 -11.58
CA PRO A 39 4.50 14.39 -11.56
C PRO A 39 4.92 15.74 -12.15
N LEU A 40 6.23 16.00 -12.29
CA LEU A 40 6.75 17.21 -12.95
C LEU A 40 6.75 17.08 -14.48
N LEU A 41 6.62 15.85 -14.98
CA LEU A 41 6.72 15.51 -16.41
C LEU A 41 5.38 15.13 -17.02
N ILE A 42 4.44 14.67 -16.20
CA ILE A 42 3.11 14.23 -16.61
C ILE A 42 2.11 15.15 -15.92
N ASP A 43 1.45 16.00 -16.71
CA ASP A 43 0.41 16.90 -16.21
C ASP A 43 -0.82 16.09 -15.79
N PHE A 44 -0.92 15.82 -14.49
CA PHE A 44 -2.07 15.20 -13.86
C PHE A 44 -2.97 16.31 -13.30
N GLY A 45 -3.68 16.99 -14.19
CA GLY A 45 -4.69 18.00 -13.87
C GLY A 45 -6.04 17.37 -13.52
N ALA A 46 -6.90 18.13 -12.85
CA ALA A 46 -8.25 17.70 -12.47
C ALA A 46 -9.07 17.33 -13.72
N ALA A 47 -9.23 16.04 -14.00
CA ALA A 47 -10.02 15.55 -15.11
C ALA A 47 -11.43 15.21 -14.63
N GLY A 48 -12.42 15.94 -15.15
CA GLY A 48 -13.84 15.58 -15.08
C GLY A 48 -14.60 16.02 -13.83
N THR A 49 -15.93 15.92 -13.90
CA THR A 49 -16.82 15.96 -12.74
C THR A 49 -16.79 14.59 -12.07
N ASP A 50 -15.84 14.40 -11.17
CA ASP A 50 -15.74 13.18 -10.38
C ASP A 50 -17.03 12.90 -9.58
N PRO A 51 -17.44 11.64 -9.39
CA PRO A 51 -18.56 11.32 -8.53
C PRO A 51 -18.23 11.71 -7.07
N PRO A 52 -19.24 12.09 -6.25
CA PRO A 52 -19.04 12.57 -4.88
C PRO A 52 -18.15 11.72 -3.96
N VAL A 53 -18.04 10.41 -4.23
CA VAL A 53 -17.20 9.48 -3.48
C VAL A 53 -15.70 9.55 -3.80
N VAL A 54 -15.30 10.30 -4.83
CA VAL A 54 -13.88 10.62 -5.06
C VAL A 54 -13.44 11.62 -4.00
N PRO A 55 -12.27 11.43 -3.33
CA PRO A 55 -11.81 12.32 -2.28
C PRO A 55 -11.57 13.75 -2.79
N ALA A 56 -11.77 14.74 -1.92
CA ALA A 56 -11.42 16.12 -2.23
C ALA A 56 -9.95 16.27 -2.67
N GLY A 57 -9.67 17.18 -3.60
CA GLY A 57 -8.37 17.28 -4.29
C GLY A 57 -7.15 17.36 -3.37
N TYR A 58 -7.26 17.98 -2.19
CA TYR A 58 -6.17 18.04 -1.22
C TYR A 58 -5.73 16.66 -0.73
N ALA A 59 -6.59 15.63 -0.79
CA ALA A 59 -6.30 14.28 -0.34
C ALA A 59 -5.11 13.66 -1.07
N PHE A 60 -4.95 14.00 -2.35
CA PHE A 60 -3.87 13.50 -3.20
C PHE A 60 -2.48 14.01 -2.79
N SER A 61 -2.39 15.01 -1.90
CA SER A 61 -1.13 15.42 -1.26
C SER A 61 -0.43 14.31 -0.47
N ILE A 62 -1.16 13.24 -0.09
CA ILE A 62 -0.55 12.03 0.49
C ILE A 62 0.50 11.41 -0.43
N TRP A 63 0.39 11.60 -1.75
CA TRP A 63 1.42 11.15 -2.69
C TRP A 63 2.76 11.81 -2.40
N SER A 64 2.81 13.09 -2.03
CA SER A 64 4.07 13.75 -1.64
C SER A 64 4.74 13.02 -0.47
N VAL A 65 3.96 12.59 0.53
CA VAL A 65 4.46 11.80 1.67
C VAL A 65 4.97 10.43 1.22
N ILE A 66 4.23 9.75 0.34
CA ILE A 66 4.60 8.44 -0.20
C ILE A 66 5.89 8.54 -1.03
N LEU A 67 5.98 9.51 -1.94
CA LEU A 67 7.13 9.74 -2.81
C LEU A 67 8.40 10.02 -2.00
N VAL A 68 8.32 10.93 -1.02
CA VAL A 68 9.43 11.23 -0.10
C VAL A 68 9.81 9.98 0.69
N GLY A 69 8.83 9.23 1.21
CA GLY A 69 9.07 7.97 1.91
C GLY A 69 9.79 6.93 1.05
N CYS A 70 9.41 6.79 -0.21
CA CYS A 70 10.04 5.89 -1.17
C CYS A 70 11.50 6.28 -1.48
N VAL A 71 11.77 7.56 -1.74
CA VAL A 71 13.14 8.06 -1.98
C VAL A 71 13.99 7.86 -0.74
N ALA A 72 13.50 8.27 0.43
CA ALA A 72 14.22 8.11 1.68
C ALA A 72 14.46 6.63 2.02
N ALA A 73 13.55 5.72 1.67
CA ALA A 73 13.72 4.28 1.89
C ALA A 73 14.82 3.71 1.00
N ALA A 74 14.89 4.15 -0.26
CA ALA A 74 15.93 3.76 -1.19
C ALA A 74 17.31 4.28 -0.75
N VAL A 75 17.40 5.56 -0.38
CA VAL A 75 18.64 6.18 0.13
C VAL A 75 19.11 5.51 1.42
N TYR A 76 18.18 5.24 2.36
CA TYR A 76 18.52 4.55 3.62
C TYR A 76 19.06 3.14 3.35
N GLY A 77 18.57 2.46 2.32
CA GLY A 77 18.96 1.12 1.89
C GLY A 77 20.23 1.03 1.05
N LEU A 78 20.74 2.16 0.56
CA LEU A 78 21.85 2.21 -0.39
C LEU A 78 23.16 1.56 0.12
N PRO A 79 23.57 1.71 1.40
CA PRO A 79 24.76 1.04 1.90
C PRO A 79 24.66 -0.48 1.77
N THR A 80 25.69 -1.15 1.25
CA THR A 80 25.70 -2.60 0.96
C THR A 80 25.26 -3.43 2.18
N ARG A 81 25.73 -3.07 3.37
CA ARG A 81 25.36 -3.71 4.65
C ARG A 81 23.85 -3.71 4.95
N ARG A 82 23.09 -2.76 4.39
CA ARG A 82 21.63 -2.67 4.53
C ARG A 82 20.92 -3.32 3.36
N ALA A 83 21.38 -3.11 2.13
CA ALA A 83 20.84 -3.73 0.92
C ALA A 83 20.81 -5.28 1.01
N GLU A 84 21.79 -5.87 1.69
CA GLU A 84 21.87 -7.33 1.90
C GLU A 84 20.96 -7.84 3.03
N THR A 85 20.39 -6.95 3.85
CA THR A 85 19.46 -7.37 4.90
C THR A 85 18.23 -8.03 4.29
N PRO A 86 17.70 -9.08 4.94
CA PRO A 86 16.51 -9.77 4.45
C PRO A 86 15.32 -8.84 4.14
N ALA A 87 15.11 -7.78 4.94
CA ALA A 87 14.04 -6.81 4.68
C ALA A 87 14.24 -5.96 3.43
N TYR A 88 15.48 -5.59 3.10
CA TYR A 88 15.76 -4.85 1.88
C TYR A 88 15.67 -5.74 0.64
N ARG A 89 16.14 -6.99 0.74
CA ARG A 89 15.97 -7.99 -0.32
C ARG A 89 14.49 -8.21 -0.67
N ALA A 90 13.60 -8.16 0.32
CA ALA A 90 12.16 -8.26 0.13
C ALA A 90 11.55 -7.10 -0.67
N VAL A 91 12.11 -5.89 -0.58
CA VAL A 91 11.52 -4.70 -1.21
C VAL A 91 12.15 -4.33 -2.54
N HIS A 92 13.40 -4.73 -2.81
CA HIS A 92 14.13 -4.32 -4.02
C HIS A 92 13.31 -4.47 -5.30
N LEU A 93 12.83 -5.68 -5.63
CA LEU A 93 12.03 -5.88 -6.84
C LEU A 93 10.62 -5.30 -6.70
N ARG A 94 9.93 -5.64 -5.61
CA ARG A 94 8.50 -5.36 -5.45
C ARG A 94 8.20 -3.87 -5.39
N LEU A 95 8.98 -3.12 -4.60
CA LEU A 95 8.79 -1.68 -4.48
C LEU A 95 9.20 -0.97 -5.78
N SER A 96 10.24 -1.42 -6.47
CA SER A 96 10.59 -0.88 -7.79
C SER A 96 9.46 -1.05 -8.82
N LEU A 97 8.81 -2.23 -8.85
CA LEU A 97 7.65 -2.47 -9.71
C LEU A 97 6.46 -1.58 -9.34
N VAL A 98 6.18 -1.40 -8.04
CA VAL A 98 5.14 -0.48 -7.56
C VAL A 98 5.41 0.96 -7.99
N GLN A 99 6.67 1.39 -7.96
CA GLN A 99 7.10 2.72 -8.39
C GLN A 99 6.93 2.92 -9.91
N LEU A 100 7.21 1.89 -10.71
CA LEU A 100 6.95 1.93 -12.16
C LEU A 100 5.46 1.92 -12.46
N LEU A 101 4.66 1.15 -11.72
CA LEU A 101 3.20 1.16 -11.83
C LEU A 101 2.60 2.53 -11.49
N PHE A 102 3.18 3.26 -10.53
CA PHE A 102 2.76 4.63 -10.26
C PHE A 102 2.95 5.55 -11.48
N VAL A 103 4.10 5.45 -12.18
CA VAL A 103 4.33 6.23 -13.41
C VAL A 103 3.36 5.82 -14.51
N ALA A 104 3.10 4.52 -14.65
CA ALA A 104 2.11 4.00 -15.59
C ALA A 104 0.70 4.51 -15.27
N TRP A 105 0.34 4.61 -13.99
CA TRP A 105 -0.93 5.16 -13.54
C TRP A 105 -1.10 6.63 -13.94
N LEU A 106 -0.09 7.48 -13.70
CA LEU A 106 -0.15 8.89 -14.11
C LEU A 106 -0.42 9.04 -15.61
N ARG A 107 0.21 8.17 -16.43
CA ARG A 107 -0.03 8.17 -17.88
C ARG A 107 -1.41 7.64 -18.26
N ALA A 108 -1.86 6.57 -17.61
CA ALA A 108 -3.18 5.97 -17.86
C ALA A 108 -4.31 6.96 -17.55
N ALA A 109 -4.25 7.62 -16.41
CA ALA A 109 -5.28 8.55 -15.93
C ALA A 109 -5.44 9.81 -16.79
N THR A 110 -4.40 10.20 -17.53
CA THR A 110 -4.40 11.37 -18.43
C THR A 110 -4.63 10.98 -19.89
N SER A 111 -5.08 9.75 -20.14
CA SER A 111 -5.25 9.19 -21.48
C SER A 111 -6.62 8.55 -21.65
N THR A 112 -6.95 8.15 -22.88
CA THR A 112 -8.15 7.34 -23.16
C THR A 112 -8.11 5.94 -22.53
N ALA A 113 -6.98 5.55 -21.94
CA ALA A 113 -6.81 4.29 -21.24
C ALA A 113 -7.07 4.40 -19.72
N VAL A 114 -7.97 5.29 -19.29
CA VAL A 114 -8.35 5.46 -17.87
C VAL A 114 -8.78 4.14 -17.22
N TRP A 115 -9.38 3.21 -17.96
CA TRP A 115 -9.72 1.87 -17.49
C TRP A 115 -8.53 1.06 -16.96
N LEU A 116 -7.29 1.40 -17.34
CA LEU A 116 -6.07 0.77 -16.80
C LEU A 116 -5.75 1.19 -15.37
N THR A 117 -6.30 2.30 -14.86
CA THR A 117 -5.97 2.79 -13.52
C THR A 117 -6.36 1.78 -12.44
N LEU A 118 -7.51 1.12 -12.58
CA LEU A 118 -7.98 0.10 -11.64
C LEU A 118 -7.05 -1.12 -11.55
N PRO A 119 -6.72 -1.85 -12.64
CA PRO A 119 -5.80 -2.98 -12.57
C PRO A 119 -4.38 -2.55 -12.13
N ILE A 120 -3.94 -1.34 -12.48
CA ILE A 120 -2.66 -0.78 -11.99
C ILE A 120 -2.68 -0.66 -10.47
N PHE A 121 -3.71 -0.05 -9.87
CA PHE A 121 -3.82 0.07 -8.41
C PHE A 121 -3.97 -1.27 -7.70
N VAL A 122 -4.68 -2.24 -8.30
CA VAL A 122 -4.73 -3.61 -7.77
C VAL A 122 -3.32 -4.22 -7.74
N GLY A 123 -2.55 -4.07 -8.81
CA GLY A 123 -1.15 -4.51 -8.86
C GLY A 123 -0.27 -3.82 -7.82
N MET A 124 -0.40 -2.50 -7.68
CA MET A 124 0.32 -1.70 -6.67
C MET A 124 -0.02 -2.18 -5.26
N LEU A 125 -1.30 -2.40 -4.95
CA LEU A 125 -1.76 -2.88 -3.65
C LEU A 125 -1.22 -4.27 -3.34
N VAL A 126 -1.32 -5.22 -4.28
CA VAL A 126 -0.84 -6.60 -4.09
C VAL A 126 0.67 -6.63 -3.84
N LEU A 127 1.46 -5.94 -4.67
CA LEU A 127 2.92 -5.89 -4.53
C LEU A 127 3.35 -5.20 -3.23
N THR A 128 2.69 -4.10 -2.86
CA THR A 128 2.98 -3.37 -1.62
C THR A 128 2.62 -4.20 -0.39
N LEU A 129 1.48 -4.88 -0.39
CA LEU A 129 1.09 -5.78 0.70
C LEU A 129 2.05 -6.97 0.83
N ALA A 130 2.50 -7.55 -0.29
CA ALA A 130 3.48 -8.62 -0.29
C ALA A 130 4.82 -8.15 0.31
N ALA A 131 5.32 -7.00 -0.13
CA ALA A 131 6.53 -6.38 0.41
C ALA A 131 6.38 -6.07 1.91
N LEU A 132 5.25 -5.47 2.33
CA LEU A 132 4.98 -5.10 3.71
C LEU A 132 4.92 -6.33 4.62
N ARG A 133 4.25 -7.41 4.19
CA ARG A 133 4.16 -8.65 4.98
C ARG A 133 5.52 -9.28 5.21
N GLU A 134 6.34 -9.36 4.17
CA GLU A 134 7.70 -9.91 4.28
C GLU A 134 8.54 -9.03 5.19
N VAL A 135 8.56 -7.71 4.98
CA VAL A 135 9.21 -6.76 5.89
C VAL A 135 8.75 -7.00 7.33
N LEU A 136 7.45 -7.11 7.62
CA LEU A 136 6.97 -7.33 8.98
C LEU A 136 7.35 -8.70 9.58
N ALA A 137 7.54 -9.74 8.76
CA ALA A 137 7.88 -11.10 9.18
C ALA A 137 9.39 -11.30 9.43
N THR A 138 10.23 -10.50 8.78
CA THR A 138 11.66 -10.80 8.62
C THR A 138 12.56 -10.32 9.78
N PHE A 139 12.03 -9.72 10.84
CA PHE A 139 12.86 -9.06 11.87
C PHE A 139 12.96 -9.80 13.19
N THR A 140 14.14 -10.37 13.46
CA THR A 140 14.49 -11.08 14.71
C THR A 140 15.59 -10.38 15.53
N THR A 141 16.27 -9.35 15.01
CA THR A 141 17.39 -8.69 15.70
C THR A 141 17.18 -7.19 15.97
N ARG A 142 17.82 -6.64 17.02
CA ARG A 142 17.77 -5.20 17.35
C ARG A 142 18.34 -4.31 16.23
N ARG A 143 19.30 -4.82 15.44
CA ARG A 143 20.03 -4.06 14.42
C ARG A 143 19.15 -3.65 13.23
N ASP A 144 18.06 -4.38 13.02
CA ASP A 144 17.16 -4.19 11.88
C ASP A 144 15.92 -3.33 12.21
N ARG A 145 15.77 -2.89 13.47
CA ARG A 145 14.60 -2.15 13.95
C ARG A 145 14.38 -0.84 13.21
N GLY A 146 15.45 -0.13 12.83
CA GLY A 146 15.37 1.11 12.05
C GLY A 146 14.82 0.86 10.64
N SER A 147 15.37 -0.13 9.93
CA SER A 147 14.89 -0.53 8.60
C SER A 147 13.43 -1.00 8.65
N ARG A 148 13.06 -1.76 9.69
CA ARG A 148 11.68 -2.19 9.93
C ARG A 148 10.72 -1.03 10.07
N TRP A 149 11.06 -0.09 10.95
CA TRP A 149 10.20 1.04 11.22
C TRP A 149 10.05 1.90 9.95
N PHE A 150 11.15 2.15 9.24
CA PHE A 150 11.15 2.99 8.06
C PHE A 150 10.39 2.38 6.87
N LEU A 151 10.74 1.13 6.49
CA LEU A 151 10.07 0.41 5.40
C LEU A 151 8.61 0.09 5.76
N GLY A 152 8.36 -0.35 7.00
CA GLY A 152 7.01 -0.66 7.47
C GLY A 152 6.10 0.57 7.50
N THR A 153 6.64 1.75 7.82
CA THR A 153 5.88 3.00 7.77
C THR A 153 5.56 3.41 6.34
N THR A 154 6.57 3.47 5.48
CA THR A 154 6.40 3.85 4.06
C THR A 154 5.43 2.91 3.35
N LEU A 155 5.67 1.59 3.42
CA LEU A 155 4.81 0.59 2.80
C LEU A 155 3.43 0.52 3.44
N GLY A 156 3.31 0.82 4.74
CA GLY A 156 2.03 0.89 5.44
C GLY A 156 1.17 2.03 4.92
N ILE A 157 1.72 3.25 4.82
CA ILE A 157 1.02 4.42 4.24
C ILE A 157 0.62 4.11 2.79
N TYR A 158 1.57 3.59 2.00
CA TYR A 158 1.33 3.24 0.60
C TYR A 158 0.19 2.21 0.48
N ALA A 159 0.23 1.11 1.24
CA ALA A 159 -0.81 0.09 1.20
C ALA A 159 -2.18 0.62 1.63
N GLY A 160 -2.22 1.50 2.64
CA GLY A 160 -3.47 2.11 3.11
C GLY A 160 -4.09 3.00 2.04
N TRP A 161 -3.30 3.87 1.42
CA TRP A 161 -3.76 4.71 0.32
C TRP A 161 -4.18 3.88 -0.90
N ALA A 162 -3.35 2.91 -1.31
CA ALA A 162 -3.65 2.03 -2.44
C ALA A 162 -4.94 1.22 -2.24
N THR A 163 -5.27 0.85 -0.99
CA THR A 163 -6.54 0.18 -0.67
C THR A 163 -7.74 1.06 -0.99
N ALA A 164 -7.71 2.33 -0.58
CA ALA A 164 -8.76 3.27 -0.92
C ALA A 164 -8.78 3.56 -2.44
N ALA A 165 -7.60 3.73 -3.04
CA ALA A 165 -7.46 4.07 -4.46
C ALA A 165 -8.04 3.02 -5.41
N VAL A 166 -7.98 1.72 -5.08
CA VAL A 166 -8.68 0.69 -5.87
C VAL A 166 -10.18 1.01 -6.01
N TRP A 167 -10.83 1.38 -4.91
CA TRP A 167 -12.27 1.69 -4.91
C TRP A 167 -12.59 3.06 -5.51
N ILE A 168 -11.70 4.04 -5.32
CA ILE A 168 -11.82 5.36 -5.96
C ILE A 168 -11.76 5.22 -7.48
N ASN A 169 -10.83 4.42 -8.00
CA ASN A 169 -10.74 4.16 -9.44
C ASN A 169 -11.92 3.33 -9.94
N ALA A 170 -12.44 2.38 -9.16
CA ALA A 170 -13.67 1.69 -9.52
C ALA A 170 -14.87 2.64 -9.66
N ALA A 171 -15.02 3.60 -8.74
CA ALA A 171 -16.05 4.64 -8.84
C ALA A 171 -15.84 5.57 -10.04
N THR A 172 -14.59 5.97 -10.29
CA THR A 172 -14.21 6.81 -11.44
C THR A 172 -14.59 6.12 -12.75
N LEU A 173 -14.31 4.81 -12.88
CA LEU A 173 -14.64 4.04 -14.07
C LEU A 173 -16.14 3.81 -14.27
N LEU A 174 -16.91 3.68 -13.19
CA LEU A 174 -18.37 3.60 -13.31
C LEU A 174 -18.95 4.92 -13.83
N ALA A 175 -18.46 6.05 -13.30
CA ALA A 175 -18.87 7.37 -13.78
C ALA A 175 -18.43 7.61 -15.24
N ASP A 176 -17.20 7.24 -15.60
CA ASP A 176 -16.66 7.31 -16.96
C ASP A 176 -17.46 6.44 -17.95
N ALA A 177 -17.97 5.29 -17.51
CA ALA A 177 -18.87 4.44 -18.29
C ALA A 177 -20.30 5.01 -18.44
N GLY A 178 -20.58 6.22 -17.93
CA GLY A 178 -21.87 6.89 -18.03
C GLY A 178 -22.92 6.42 -17.03
N VAL A 179 -22.52 5.74 -15.94
CA VAL A 179 -23.46 5.38 -14.87
C VAL A 179 -23.85 6.64 -14.11
N GLU A 180 -25.15 6.92 -14.04
CA GLU A 180 -25.72 8.08 -13.35
C GLU A 180 -25.20 8.17 -11.90
N ALA A 181 -24.51 9.27 -11.58
CA ALA A 181 -23.93 9.53 -10.26
C ALA A 181 -24.90 10.25 -9.32
N SER A 182 -26.01 10.78 -9.83
CA SER A 182 -27.05 11.46 -9.05
C SER A 182 -28.26 10.56 -8.74
N GLY A 183 -29.17 11.08 -7.91
CA GLY A 183 -30.41 10.38 -7.55
C GLY A 183 -30.19 9.08 -6.76
N LEU A 184 -31.23 8.24 -6.76
CA LEU A 184 -31.24 7.00 -5.98
C LEU A 184 -30.19 5.99 -6.49
N ILE A 185 -30.12 5.78 -7.81
CA ILE A 185 -29.16 4.86 -8.42
C ILE A 185 -27.73 5.29 -8.07
N GLY A 186 -27.41 6.57 -8.28
CA GLY A 186 -26.15 7.19 -7.89
C GLY A 186 -25.76 6.92 -6.45
N THR A 187 -26.71 7.16 -5.53
CA THR A 187 -26.50 6.97 -4.09
C THR A 187 -26.23 5.51 -3.72
N VAL A 188 -26.95 4.57 -4.34
CA VAL A 188 -26.82 3.13 -4.02
C VAL A 188 -25.44 2.60 -4.43
N TRP A 189 -25.03 2.78 -5.69
CA TRP A 189 -23.75 2.20 -6.13
C TRP A 189 -22.56 2.87 -5.44
N GLN A 190 -22.62 4.18 -5.19
CA GLN A 190 -21.58 4.89 -4.44
C GLN A 190 -21.49 4.41 -2.99
N SER A 191 -22.64 4.17 -2.33
CA SER A 191 -22.67 3.59 -0.98
C SER A 191 -22.07 2.17 -0.94
N MET A 192 -22.31 1.36 -1.97
CA MET A 192 -21.70 0.04 -2.10
C MET A 192 -20.17 0.13 -2.24
N ILE A 193 -19.67 1.04 -3.07
CA ILE A 193 -18.23 1.29 -3.22
C ILE A 193 -17.60 1.69 -1.87
N LEU A 194 -18.21 2.63 -1.15
CA LEU A 194 -17.72 3.07 0.17
C LEU A 194 -17.72 1.93 1.19
N SER A 195 -18.78 1.13 1.20
CA SER A 195 -18.90 -0.03 2.10
C SER A 195 -17.85 -1.10 1.79
N ALA A 196 -17.58 -1.35 0.51
CA ALA A 196 -16.55 -2.28 0.08
C ALA A 196 -15.13 -1.75 0.36
N ALA A 197 -14.91 -0.45 0.22
CA ALA A 197 -13.68 0.23 0.64
C ALA A 197 -13.44 0.07 2.14
N ALA A 198 -14.44 0.34 2.98
CA ALA A 198 -14.32 0.21 4.43
C ALA A 198 -14.08 -1.25 4.84
N THR A 199 -14.82 -2.18 4.23
CA THR A 199 -14.68 -3.62 4.50
C THR A 199 -13.29 -4.13 4.14
N SER A 200 -12.82 -3.83 2.91
CA SER A 200 -11.47 -4.22 2.48
C SER A 200 -10.40 -3.61 3.38
N ALA A 201 -10.57 -2.35 3.80
CA ALA A 201 -9.66 -1.69 4.71
C ALA A 201 -9.57 -2.38 6.08
N VAL A 202 -10.72 -2.72 6.68
CA VAL A 202 -10.79 -3.42 7.97
C VAL A 202 -10.20 -4.83 7.87
N LEU A 203 -10.51 -5.57 6.80
CA LEU A 203 -9.97 -6.92 6.59
C LEU A 203 -8.45 -6.91 6.44
N LEU A 204 -7.91 -6.00 5.63
CA LEU A 204 -6.47 -5.85 5.45
C LEU A 204 -5.80 -5.34 6.72
N LEU A 205 -6.42 -4.42 7.46
CA LEU A 205 -5.90 -3.96 8.75
C LEU A 205 -5.68 -5.12 9.73
N ARG A 206 -6.64 -6.05 9.81
CA ARG A 206 -6.53 -7.28 10.62
C ARG A 206 -5.34 -8.13 10.16
N ARG A 207 -5.17 -8.33 8.85
CA ARG A 207 -4.04 -9.08 8.27
C ARG A 207 -2.68 -8.38 8.45
N LEU A 208 -2.68 -7.07 8.63
CA LEU A 208 -1.48 -6.25 8.93
C LEU A 208 -1.31 -6.03 10.44
N HIS A 209 -2.02 -6.81 11.25
CA HIS A 209 -1.98 -6.81 12.71
C HIS A 209 -2.32 -5.45 13.36
N GLY A 210 -2.95 -4.50 12.69
CA GLY A 210 -3.16 -3.16 13.26
C GLY A 210 -2.02 -2.18 12.95
N SER A 211 -1.50 -2.19 11.72
CA SER A 211 -0.48 -1.23 11.24
C SER A 211 -1.00 0.21 11.29
N LEU A 212 -0.45 1.05 12.19
CA LEU A 212 -0.86 2.46 12.32
C LEU A 212 -0.63 3.30 11.04
N PRO A 213 0.49 3.17 10.32
CA PRO A 213 0.70 3.90 9.07
C PRO A 213 -0.37 3.60 8.01
N TYR A 214 -0.82 2.33 7.95
CA TYR A 214 -1.94 1.93 7.10
C TYR A 214 -3.26 2.57 7.52
N VAL A 215 -3.57 2.55 8.83
CA VAL A 215 -4.78 3.20 9.38
C VAL A 215 -4.80 4.69 9.08
N GLY A 216 -3.66 5.37 9.25
CA GLY A 216 -3.54 6.80 8.98
C GLY A 216 -3.87 7.13 7.52
N ALA A 217 -3.34 6.37 6.57
CA ALA A 217 -3.59 6.60 5.15
C ALA A 217 -5.04 6.30 4.73
N VAL A 218 -5.63 5.21 5.24
CA VAL A 218 -7.06 4.92 5.00
C VAL A 218 -7.95 5.99 5.64
N GLY A 219 -7.66 6.37 6.89
CA GLY A 219 -8.40 7.39 7.60
C GLY A 219 -8.34 8.75 6.90
N TRP A 220 -7.18 9.11 6.36
CA TRP A 220 -7.00 10.29 5.51
C TRP A 220 -7.90 10.26 4.28
N ALA A 221 -7.93 9.13 3.55
CA ALA A 221 -8.78 8.96 2.38
C ALA A 221 -10.27 9.10 2.74
N PHE A 222 -10.75 8.39 3.77
CA PHE A 222 -12.14 8.49 4.21
C PHE A 222 -12.51 9.88 4.72
N THR A 223 -11.60 10.57 5.40
CA THR A 223 -11.83 11.96 5.84
C THR A 223 -12.07 12.87 4.63
N ALA A 224 -11.24 12.75 3.60
CA ALA A 224 -11.41 13.55 2.38
C ALA A 224 -12.65 13.17 1.56
N ILE A 225 -13.10 11.91 1.62
CA ILE A 225 -14.37 11.48 1.03
C ILE A 225 -15.55 12.09 1.81
N VAL A 226 -15.49 12.13 3.15
CA VAL A 226 -16.51 12.82 3.97
C VAL A 226 -16.60 14.29 3.57
N VAL A 227 -15.46 14.97 3.39
CA VAL A 227 -15.44 16.36 2.90
C VAL A 227 -16.08 16.47 1.51
N SER A 228 -15.66 15.63 0.56
CA SER A 228 -16.17 15.65 -0.82
C SER A 228 -17.68 15.44 -0.89
N THR A 229 -18.18 14.39 -0.24
CA THR A 229 -19.62 14.06 -0.17
C THR A 229 -20.44 15.12 0.55
N SER A 230 -19.86 15.80 1.55
CA SER A 230 -20.51 16.94 2.23
C SER A 230 -20.62 18.16 1.32
N MET A 231 -19.54 18.49 0.59
CA MET A 231 -19.53 19.59 -0.40
C MET A 231 -20.49 19.33 -1.56
N ALA A 232 -20.68 18.06 -1.94
CA ALA A 232 -21.66 17.65 -2.94
C ALA A 232 -23.12 17.61 -2.41
N HIS A 233 -23.37 18.04 -1.17
CA HIS A 233 -24.68 17.98 -0.51
C HIS A 233 -25.33 16.58 -0.56
N ALA A 234 -24.52 15.52 -0.41
CA ALA A 234 -24.96 14.13 -0.43
C ALA A 234 -24.94 13.51 0.99
N PRO A 235 -25.97 13.77 1.83
CA PRO A 235 -25.95 13.37 3.25
C PRO A 235 -25.88 11.86 3.45
N ALA A 236 -26.53 11.06 2.59
CA ALA A 236 -26.47 9.61 2.66
C ALA A 236 -25.03 9.10 2.45
N LEU A 237 -24.32 9.60 1.43
CA LEU A 237 -22.94 9.24 1.15
C LEU A 237 -21.99 9.73 2.25
N THR A 238 -22.24 10.94 2.78
CA THR A 238 -21.51 11.50 3.92
C THR A 238 -21.62 10.58 5.15
N ALA A 239 -22.82 10.08 5.44
CA ALA A 239 -23.05 9.15 6.54
C ALA A 239 -22.32 7.82 6.33
N VAL A 240 -22.40 7.21 5.15
CA VAL A 240 -21.71 5.95 4.84
C VAL A 240 -20.18 6.11 4.90
N ALA A 241 -19.64 7.20 4.37
CA ALA A 241 -18.21 7.50 4.46
C ALA A 241 -17.75 7.70 5.91
N SER A 242 -18.54 8.40 6.72
CA SER A 242 -18.28 8.60 8.14
C SER A 242 -18.31 7.29 8.92
N LEU A 243 -19.29 6.41 8.64
CA LEU A 243 -19.34 5.06 9.22
C LEU A 243 -18.13 4.23 8.82
N GLY A 244 -17.67 4.33 7.56
CA GLY A 244 -16.43 3.69 7.10
C GLY A 244 -15.20 4.17 7.87
N LEU A 245 -15.06 5.48 8.07
CA LEU A 245 -13.99 6.08 8.88
C LEU A 245 -14.02 5.55 10.33
N LEU A 246 -15.19 5.57 10.96
CA LEU A 246 -15.40 5.08 12.33
C LEU A 246 -15.09 3.58 12.43
N ALA A 247 -15.50 2.77 11.46
CA ALA A 247 -15.22 1.34 11.43
C ALA A 247 -13.72 1.04 11.39
N VAL A 248 -12.96 1.79 10.58
CA VAL A 248 -11.49 1.67 10.51
C VAL A 248 -10.85 2.09 11.84
N GLY A 249 -11.31 3.19 12.44
CA GLY A 249 -10.86 3.65 13.76
C GLY A 249 -11.13 2.63 14.87
N ALA A 250 -12.35 2.10 14.95
CA ALA A 250 -12.74 1.08 15.92
C ALA A 250 -11.93 -0.21 15.73
N ALA A 251 -11.76 -0.67 14.48
CA ALA A 251 -10.95 -1.84 14.18
C ALA A 251 -9.47 -1.65 14.60
N SER A 252 -8.92 -0.44 14.43
CA SER A 252 -7.59 -0.08 14.91
C SER A 252 -7.48 -0.18 16.44
N VAL A 253 -8.46 0.38 17.16
CA VAL A 253 -8.51 0.29 18.65
C VAL A 253 -8.57 -1.16 19.11
N VAL A 254 -9.45 -1.98 18.53
CA VAL A 254 -9.58 -3.41 18.85
C VAL A 254 -8.28 -4.16 18.60
N ALA A 255 -7.66 -3.96 17.43
CA ALA A 255 -6.38 -4.61 17.10
C ALA A 255 -5.27 -4.25 18.10
N ARG A 256 -5.26 -3.02 18.63
CA ARG A 256 -4.29 -2.60 19.65
C ARG A 256 -4.58 -3.21 21.02
N ARG A 257 -5.85 -3.29 21.43
CA ARG A 257 -6.23 -3.91 22.71
C ARG A 257 -5.82 -5.37 22.76
N ASN A 258 -6.06 -6.11 21.68
CA ASN A 258 -5.71 -7.54 21.59
C ASN A 258 -4.20 -7.80 21.66
N ARG A 259 -3.36 -6.87 21.18
CA ARG A 259 -1.90 -6.96 21.32
C ARG A 259 -1.45 -6.79 22.78
N VAL A 260 -2.09 -5.88 23.52
CA VAL A 260 -1.74 -5.62 24.93
C VAL A 260 -2.17 -6.77 25.83
N THR A 261 -3.34 -7.36 25.59
CA THR A 261 -3.84 -8.50 26.38
C THR A 261 -3.10 -9.81 26.05
N GLY A 262 -2.80 -10.07 24.77
CA GLY A 262 -2.02 -11.25 24.38
C GLY A 262 -0.61 -11.29 24.99
N GLY A 263 0.04 -10.14 25.14
CA GLY A 263 1.36 -10.03 25.78
C GLY A 263 1.35 -10.24 27.31
N ARG A 264 0.18 -10.28 27.97
CA ARG A 264 0.08 -10.54 29.42
C ARG A 264 -0.03 -12.02 29.79
N HIS A 265 -0.40 -12.89 28.84
CA HIS A 265 -0.51 -14.34 29.10
C HIS A 265 0.80 -15.11 28.89
N GLU A 266 1.84 -14.49 28.33
CA GLU A 266 3.18 -15.09 28.14
C GLU A 266 4.21 -14.58 29.19
N GLY A 267 3.77 -14.28 30.41
CA GLY A 267 4.65 -14.00 31.56
C GLY A 267 5.24 -15.30 32.13
N PRO A 268 6.48 -15.29 32.68
CA PRO A 268 7.36 -16.45 32.77
C PRO A 268 6.74 -17.56 33.62
N GLY A 269 6.54 -18.72 32.98
CA GLY A 269 6.27 -19.98 33.68
C GLY A 269 7.30 -20.17 34.78
N ARG A 270 6.80 -20.27 36.01
CA ARG A 270 7.55 -20.54 37.23
C ARG A 270 8.56 -21.65 36.99
N VAL A 271 9.84 -21.34 37.19
CA VAL A 271 10.83 -22.33 37.59
C VAL A 271 10.56 -22.60 39.08
N SER A 272 9.73 -23.60 39.36
CA SER A 272 9.74 -24.34 40.62
C SER A 272 10.25 -25.72 40.23
N GLY A 273 11.43 -26.16 40.67
CA GLY A 273 11.86 -26.22 42.06
C GLY A 273 11.89 -27.70 42.41
#